data_AF-A0A954XYH9-F1
#
_entry.id   AF-A0A954XYH9-F1
#
_cell.length_a   1.000
_cell.length_b   1.000
_cell.length_c   1.000
_cell.angle_alpha   90.00
_cell.angle_beta   90.00
_cell.angle_gamma   90.00
#
_symmetry.space_group_name_H-M   'P 1'
#
loop_
_entity.id
_entity.type
_entity.pdbx_description
1 polymer ?
#
loop_
_entity_poly.entity_id
_entity_poly.type
_entity_poly.pdbx_seq_one_letter_code
_entity_poly.pdbx_strand_id
1 'polypeptide(L)'
;MHCDSHSACVRLVGLLLALVYSPAIVAADDATPTAGLSTTRPADGPAVEVDGGFMVPYTETIPGTNVTFEMVPIPGGEFLLGSPADEPERSEDEGPQVQVRVEPMWVGRCEVTWAEYKAYMATYRAFKSFEQIVNAAATRGGETNAATATVAAHVVPDEASDAQLVDAVTCPTPLYDSSYTYSAGEEPNQPAVTMTPFAARQYAKWLSGITGHEYRLPTEAEW
;
A
#
# COMPACT_ATOMS: atom_id res chain seq x y z
N MET A 1 58.71 28.48 59.99
CA MET A 1 58.15 29.78 59.56
C MET A 1 57.18 29.47 58.43
N HIS A 2 55.89 29.36 58.76
CA HIS A 2 54.86 30.34 58.35
C HIS A 2 54.76 30.47 56.82
N CYS A 3 53.74 29.87 56.19
CA CYS A 3 52.43 30.52 56.01
C CYS A 3 51.53 29.70 55.07
N ASP A 4 50.27 29.59 55.47
CA ASP A 4 49.12 28.94 54.83
C ASP A 4 48.60 29.62 53.56
N SER A 5 47.60 28.96 52.94
CA SER A 5 46.38 29.54 52.31
C SER A 5 46.35 29.50 50.78
N HIS A 6 45.30 29.06 50.05
CA HIS A 6 43.91 28.66 50.34
C HIS A 6 43.31 28.00 49.07
N SER A 7 42.27 27.17 49.27
CA SER A 7 41.13 26.85 48.37
C SER A 7 40.93 25.34 48.25
N ALA A 8 40.01 24.75 49.03
CA ALA A 8 38.58 24.61 48.70
C ALA A 8 38.40 23.60 47.55
N CYS A 9 37.48 22.65 47.51
CA CYS A 9 36.25 22.45 48.24
C CYS A 9 35.67 21.09 47.75
N VAL A 10 34.83 20.48 48.57
CA VAL A 10 33.75 19.52 48.20
C VAL A 10 34.10 18.06 47.87
N ARG A 11 33.52 17.21 48.73
CA ARG A 11 33.35 15.75 48.68
C ARG A 11 32.43 15.34 47.53
N LEU A 12 32.71 14.22 46.86
CA LEU A 12 31.69 13.53 46.06
C LEU A 12 31.46 12.09 46.57
N VAL A 13 30.23 11.88 47.01
CA VAL A 13 29.64 10.64 47.52
C VAL A 13 29.38 9.70 46.33
N GLY A 14 29.90 8.47 46.41
CA GLY A 14 29.58 7.40 45.45
C GLY A 14 28.19 6.85 45.68
N LEU A 15 27.25 7.16 44.78
CA LEU A 15 25.91 6.58 44.74
C LEU A 15 25.90 5.47 43.69
N LEU A 16 25.82 4.22 44.15
CA LEU A 16 25.75 3.02 43.33
C LEU A 16 24.28 2.76 42.96
N LEU A 17 23.85 3.15 41.76
CA LEU A 17 22.51 2.88 41.24
C LEU A 17 22.59 1.71 40.24
N ALA A 18 22.25 0.50 40.71
CA ALA A 18 22.09 -0.67 39.84
C ALA A 18 20.73 -0.54 39.12
N LEU A 19 20.79 -0.25 37.82
CA LEU A 19 19.62 -0.10 36.95
C LEU A 19 19.25 -1.49 36.40
N VAL A 20 18.15 -2.06 36.92
CA VAL A 20 17.62 -3.35 36.49
C VAL A 20 16.95 -3.15 35.13
N TYR A 21 17.63 -3.50 34.04
CA TYR A 21 17.04 -3.48 32.70
C TYR A 21 16.26 -4.78 32.49
N SER A 22 14.95 -4.73 32.72
CA SER A 22 14.03 -5.80 32.34
C SER A 22 13.43 -5.43 30.98
N PRO A 23 13.62 -6.22 29.90
CA PRO A 23 12.88 -5.98 28.69
C PRO A 23 11.45 -6.47 28.93
N ALA A 24 10.51 -5.54 29.08
CA ALA A 24 9.11 -5.88 28.90
C ALA A 24 8.95 -6.32 27.44
N ILE A 25 8.63 -7.60 27.24
CA ILE A 25 8.14 -8.09 25.95
C ILE A 25 6.81 -7.36 25.74
N VAL A 26 6.83 -6.35 24.88
CA VAL A 26 5.61 -5.76 24.34
C VAL A 26 5.02 -6.83 23.43
N ALA A 27 3.96 -7.49 23.89
CA ALA A 27 3.07 -8.18 22.97
C ALA A 27 2.54 -7.12 22.01
N ALA A 28 2.93 -7.20 20.74
CA ALA A 28 2.22 -6.48 19.69
C ALA A 28 0.81 -7.04 19.68
N ASP A 29 -0.14 -6.23 20.13
CA ASP A 29 -1.55 -6.46 19.84
C ASP A 29 -1.68 -6.15 18.34
N ASP A 30 -1.57 -7.17 17.50
CA ASP A 30 -1.58 -7.09 16.03
C ASP A 30 -2.97 -6.77 15.46
N ALA A 31 -3.80 -6.08 16.23
CA ALA A 31 -5.06 -5.52 15.75
C ALA A 31 -4.81 -4.08 15.30
N THR A 32 -4.13 -3.92 14.16
CA THR A 32 -4.26 -2.68 13.39
C THR A 32 -5.76 -2.47 13.19
N PRO A 33 -6.37 -1.35 13.63
CA PRO A 33 -7.79 -1.12 13.40
C PRO A 33 -8.04 -1.25 11.89
N THR A 34 -8.81 -2.25 11.49
CA THR A 34 -9.16 -2.47 10.08
C THR A 34 -9.83 -1.21 9.58
N ALA A 35 -9.21 -0.56 8.58
CA ALA A 35 -9.74 0.67 8.03
C ALA A 35 -11.21 0.48 7.61
N GLY A 36 -12.06 1.43 7.99
CA GLY A 36 -13.49 1.41 7.64
C GLY A 36 -14.42 0.65 8.57
N LEU A 37 -13.97 0.06 9.68
CA LEU A 37 -14.86 -0.53 10.69
C LEU A 37 -15.07 0.39 11.90
N SER A 38 -16.32 0.55 12.32
CA SER A 38 -16.73 1.33 13.49
C SER A 38 -17.64 0.52 14.42
N THR A 39 -17.45 0.65 15.74
CA THR A 39 -18.34 0.02 16.74
C THR A 39 -19.65 0.77 16.93
N THR A 40 -19.72 2.03 16.48
CA THR A 40 -20.90 2.89 16.59
C THR A 40 -21.31 3.44 15.23
N ARG A 41 -22.61 3.56 14.97
CA ARG A 41 -23.11 4.18 13.74
C ARG A 41 -22.71 5.66 13.69
N PRO A 42 -22.05 6.13 12.61
CA PRO A 42 -21.79 7.56 12.41
C PRO A 42 -23.08 8.37 12.37
N ALA A 43 -23.02 9.62 12.81
CA ALA A 43 -24.16 10.54 12.76
C ALA A 43 -24.55 10.90 11.31
N ASP A 44 -23.56 10.98 10.43
CA ASP A 44 -23.70 11.42 9.04
C ASP A 44 -22.91 10.49 8.10
N GLY A 45 -23.37 10.39 6.85
CA GLY A 45 -22.71 9.62 5.79
C GLY A 45 -23.23 8.17 5.64
N PRO A 46 -22.76 7.46 4.61
CA PRO A 46 -23.16 6.06 4.40
C PRO A 46 -22.56 5.17 5.48
N ALA A 47 -23.37 4.26 6.01
CA ALA A 47 -22.92 3.25 6.97
C ALA A 47 -23.72 1.96 6.77
N VAL A 48 -23.02 0.85 6.62
CA VAL A 48 -23.63 -0.48 6.44
C VAL A 48 -23.44 -1.28 7.71
N GLU A 49 -24.55 -1.76 8.29
CA GLU A 49 -24.52 -2.58 9.50
C GLU A 49 -24.03 -4.00 9.16
N VAL A 50 -23.06 -4.48 9.94
CA VAL A 50 -22.47 -5.82 9.83
C VAL A 50 -22.33 -6.45 11.21
N ASP A 51 -22.10 -7.76 11.26
CA ASP A 51 -21.85 -8.42 12.54
C ASP A 51 -20.62 -7.81 13.23
N GLY A 52 -20.81 -7.32 14.46
CA GLY A 52 -19.77 -6.65 15.23
C GLY A 52 -19.60 -5.14 14.98
N GLY A 53 -20.39 -4.48 14.12
CA GLY A 53 -20.36 -3.02 14.00
C GLY A 53 -20.94 -2.44 12.71
N PHE A 54 -20.28 -1.40 12.20
CA PHE A 54 -20.67 -0.65 11.01
C PHE A 54 -19.47 -0.51 10.08
N MET A 55 -19.67 -0.87 8.81
CA MET A 55 -18.77 -0.48 7.73
C MET A 55 -19.05 0.98 7.40
N VAL A 56 -17.99 1.78 7.39
CA VAL A 56 -18.02 3.23 7.13
C VAL A 56 -17.00 3.56 6.03
N PRO A 57 -17.15 4.69 5.33
CA PRO A 57 -16.13 5.14 4.41
C PRO A 57 -14.79 5.31 5.09
N TYR A 58 -13.73 5.01 4.37
CA TYR A 58 -12.38 5.32 4.82
C TYR A 58 -11.56 5.88 3.68
N THR A 59 -10.58 6.69 4.05
CA THR A 59 -9.57 7.21 3.13
C THR A 59 -8.25 6.53 3.47
N GLU A 60 -7.66 5.92 2.47
CA GLU A 60 -6.35 5.27 2.59
C GLU A 60 -5.31 6.13 1.88
N THR A 61 -4.10 6.20 2.45
CA THR A 61 -2.96 6.87 1.80
C THR A 61 -2.01 5.81 1.30
N ILE A 62 -1.68 5.82 0.00
CA ILE A 62 -0.73 4.86 -0.57
C ILE A 62 0.63 5.04 0.14
N PRO A 63 1.12 4.03 0.88
CA PRO A 63 2.35 4.15 1.66
C PRO A 63 3.55 4.62 0.82
N GLY A 64 4.33 5.55 1.37
CA GLY A 64 5.46 6.16 0.67
C GLY A 64 5.08 7.27 -0.31
N THR A 65 3.80 7.66 -0.37
CA THR A 65 3.30 8.78 -1.18
C THR A 65 2.33 9.66 -0.38
N ASN A 66 1.88 10.75 -0.99
CA ASN A 66 0.76 11.57 -0.46
C ASN A 66 -0.53 11.34 -1.26
N VAL A 67 -0.59 10.28 -2.08
CA VAL A 67 -1.75 9.96 -2.90
C VAL A 67 -2.76 9.20 -2.06
N THR A 68 -4.00 9.65 -2.07
CA THR A 68 -5.09 9.07 -1.27
C THR A 68 -6.23 8.60 -2.15
N PHE A 69 -6.92 7.55 -1.73
CA PHE A 69 -8.15 7.09 -2.35
C PHE A 69 -9.22 6.81 -1.28
N GLU A 70 -10.49 6.90 -1.68
CA GLU A 70 -11.63 6.72 -0.79
C GLU A 70 -12.37 5.44 -1.14
N MET A 71 -12.70 4.68 -0.10
CA MET A 71 -13.45 3.43 -0.18
C MET A 71 -14.80 3.63 0.52
N VAL A 72 -15.89 3.29 -0.16
CA VAL A 72 -17.28 3.52 0.32
C VAL A 72 -17.96 2.18 0.57
N PRO A 73 -18.65 2.00 1.71
CA PRO A 73 -19.36 0.75 2.00
C PRO A 73 -20.63 0.65 1.17
N ILE A 74 -20.81 -0.50 0.53
CA ILE A 74 -22.00 -0.86 -0.25
C ILE A 74 -22.74 -1.97 0.51
N PRO A 75 -24.05 -1.79 0.79
CA PRO A 75 -24.82 -2.83 1.45
C PRO A 75 -24.96 -4.05 0.56
N GLY A 76 -24.82 -5.23 1.16
CA GLY A 76 -25.19 -6.47 0.51
C GLY A 76 -26.69 -6.55 0.27
N GLY A 77 -27.09 -7.40 -0.66
CA GLY A 77 -28.49 -7.55 -1.03
C GLY A 77 -28.69 -8.53 -2.18
N GLU A 78 -29.95 -8.71 -2.54
CA GLU A 78 -30.37 -9.48 -3.70
C GLU A 78 -30.90 -8.53 -4.78
N PHE A 79 -30.48 -8.74 -6.01
CA PHE A 79 -30.97 -7.98 -7.15
C PHE A 79 -31.00 -8.86 -8.40
N LEU A 80 -31.62 -8.35 -9.47
CA LEU A 80 -31.74 -9.04 -10.74
C LEU A 80 -30.65 -8.52 -11.68
N LEU A 81 -29.67 -9.36 -12.00
CA LEU A 81 -28.57 -9.04 -12.91
C LEU A 81 -29.00 -9.35 -14.36
N GLY A 82 -28.70 -8.42 -15.28
CA GLY A 82 -29.07 -8.49 -16.70
C GLY A 82 -30.27 -7.62 -17.05
N SER A 83 -30.53 -7.50 -18.36
CA SER A 83 -31.53 -6.58 -18.93
C SER A 83 -32.84 -7.32 -19.24
N PRO A 84 -34.03 -6.73 -18.97
CA PRO A 84 -35.32 -7.28 -19.38
C PRO A 84 -35.38 -7.57 -20.88
N ALA A 85 -36.11 -8.62 -21.27
CA ALA A 85 -36.16 -9.07 -22.66
C ALA A 85 -36.70 -8.03 -23.66
N ASP A 86 -37.45 -7.04 -23.17
CA ASP A 86 -38.08 -5.96 -23.93
C ASP A 86 -37.35 -4.61 -23.83
N GLU A 87 -36.18 -4.55 -23.19
CA GLU A 87 -35.40 -3.31 -23.09
C GLU A 87 -34.83 -2.88 -24.46
N PRO A 88 -35.02 -1.62 -24.89
CA PRO A 88 -34.41 -1.10 -26.11
C PRO A 88 -32.89 -1.21 -26.08
N GLU A 89 -32.27 -1.54 -27.23
CA GLU A 89 -30.80 -1.69 -27.38
C GLU A 89 -30.17 -2.87 -26.63
N ARG A 90 -30.97 -3.72 -25.98
CA ARG A 90 -30.51 -4.98 -25.37
C ARG A 90 -29.82 -5.89 -26.40
N SER A 91 -28.67 -6.44 -26.02
CA SER A 91 -27.96 -7.50 -26.72
C SER A 91 -28.31 -8.91 -26.22
N GLU A 92 -28.00 -9.95 -27.00
CA GLU A 92 -28.35 -11.34 -26.66
C GLU A 92 -27.65 -11.85 -25.39
N ASP A 93 -26.45 -11.33 -25.10
CA ASP A 93 -25.57 -11.67 -23.97
C ASP A 93 -25.92 -10.98 -22.65
N GLU A 94 -26.84 -10.02 -22.65
CA GLU A 94 -27.31 -9.32 -21.44
C GLU A 94 -28.39 -10.09 -20.67
N GLY A 95 -28.74 -11.31 -21.09
CA GLY A 95 -29.71 -12.15 -20.39
C GLY A 95 -29.36 -13.65 -20.41
N PRO A 96 -30.20 -14.50 -19.80
CA PRO A 96 -31.42 -14.16 -19.08
C PRO A 96 -31.13 -13.39 -17.79
N GLN A 97 -32.14 -12.69 -17.28
CA GLN A 97 -32.06 -12.08 -15.97
C GLN A 97 -31.89 -13.15 -14.88
N VAL A 98 -30.87 -12.99 -14.04
CA VAL A 98 -30.54 -13.93 -12.96
C VAL A 98 -30.58 -13.21 -11.62
N GLN A 99 -31.25 -13.82 -10.62
CA GLN A 99 -31.21 -13.29 -9.26
C GLN A 99 -29.84 -13.59 -8.64
N VAL A 100 -29.14 -12.53 -8.23
CA VAL A 100 -27.82 -12.62 -7.61
C VAL A 100 -27.87 -12.02 -6.22
N ARG A 101 -27.14 -12.65 -5.30
CA ARG A 101 -26.90 -12.14 -3.94
C ARG A 101 -25.45 -11.73 -3.82
N VAL A 102 -25.21 -10.52 -3.34
CA VAL A 102 -23.88 -9.98 -3.06
C VAL A 102 -23.81 -9.60 -1.58
N GLU A 103 -22.68 -9.90 -0.95
CA GLU A 103 -22.44 -9.56 0.45
C GLU A 103 -21.94 -8.11 0.60
N PRO A 104 -22.07 -7.48 1.77
CA PRO A 104 -21.54 -6.14 2.01
C PRO A 104 -20.06 -6.03 1.71
N MET A 105 -19.63 -4.94 1.06
CA MET A 105 -18.24 -4.72 0.68
C MET A 105 -17.88 -3.23 0.64
N TRP A 106 -16.60 -2.89 0.55
CA TRP A 106 -16.17 -1.54 0.19
C TRP A 106 -15.78 -1.48 -1.29
N VAL A 107 -16.20 -0.43 -1.97
CA VAL A 107 -15.85 -0.16 -3.37
C VAL A 107 -15.14 1.19 -3.46
N GLY A 108 -14.16 1.30 -4.35
CA GLY A 108 -13.50 2.58 -4.64
C GLY A 108 -14.52 3.60 -5.09
N ARG A 109 -14.53 4.79 -4.48
CA ARG A 109 -15.51 5.85 -4.79
C ARG A 109 -15.47 6.27 -6.25
N CYS A 110 -14.27 6.25 -6.83
CA CYS A 110 -13.99 6.60 -8.22
C CYS A 110 -13.09 5.53 -8.83
N GLU A 111 -12.99 5.55 -10.16
CA GLU A 111 -12.00 4.75 -10.87
C GLU A 111 -10.57 5.10 -10.40
N VAL A 112 -9.68 4.12 -10.45
CA VAL A 112 -8.26 4.30 -10.10
C VAL A 112 -7.67 5.42 -10.94
N THR A 113 -7.13 6.44 -10.28
CA THR A 113 -6.59 7.61 -10.96
C THR A 113 -5.17 7.41 -11.47
N TRP A 114 -4.71 8.26 -12.38
CA TRP A 114 -3.31 8.26 -12.82
C TRP A 114 -2.33 8.53 -11.68
N ALA A 115 -2.68 9.32 -10.67
CA ALA A 115 -1.85 9.55 -9.49
C ALA A 115 -1.56 8.25 -8.75
N GLU A 116 -2.61 7.45 -8.52
CA GLU A 116 -2.52 6.15 -7.86
C GLU A 116 -1.74 5.14 -8.71
N TYR A 117 -2.09 5.01 -9.99
CA TYR A 117 -1.46 4.02 -10.86
C TYR A 117 0.01 4.37 -11.17
N LYS A 118 0.36 5.66 -11.28
CA LYS A 118 1.76 6.08 -11.45
C LYS A 118 2.61 5.79 -10.21
N ALA A 119 2.03 5.76 -9.00
CA ALA A 119 2.74 5.29 -7.80
C ALA A 119 3.13 3.81 -7.93
N TYR A 120 2.20 2.98 -8.42
CA TYR A 120 2.50 1.59 -8.74
C TYR A 120 3.56 1.47 -9.84
N MET A 121 3.42 2.19 -10.96
CA MET A 121 4.40 2.15 -12.05
C MET A 121 5.80 2.63 -11.62
N ALA A 122 5.90 3.56 -10.67
CA ALA A 122 7.18 4.05 -10.16
C ALA A 122 8.01 2.94 -9.48
N THR A 123 7.36 1.89 -8.94
CA THR A 123 8.06 0.72 -8.39
C THR A 123 8.97 0.05 -9.41
N TYR A 124 8.56 -0.01 -10.69
CA TYR A 124 9.40 -0.53 -11.77
C TYR A 124 10.74 0.21 -11.87
N ARG A 125 10.70 1.55 -11.80
CA ARG A 125 11.92 2.38 -11.87
C ARG A 125 12.82 2.16 -10.67
N ALA A 126 12.23 2.06 -9.47
CA ALA A 126 12.97 1.79 -8.24
C ALA A 126 13.68 0.43 -8.29
N PHE A 127 13.00 -0.62 -8.74
CA PHE A 127 13.63 -1.94 -8.86
C PHE A 127 14.71 -1.98 -9.94
N LYS A 128 14.50 -1.31 -11.08
CA LYS A 128 15.54 -1.19 -12.11
C LYS A 128 16.77 -0.41 -11.64
N SER A 129 16.60 0.62 -10.82
CA SER A 129 17.77 1.33 -10.26
C SER A 129 18.55 0.47 -9.26
N PHE A 130 17.88 -0.36 -8.44
CA PHE A 130 18.57 -1.33 -7.59
C PHE A 130 19.35 -2.36 -8.40
N GLU A 131 18.74 -2.94 -9.44
CA GLU A 131 19.42 -3.89 -10.35
C GLU A 131 20.66 -3.26 -10.99
N GLN A 132 20.55 -2.01 -11.47
CA GLN A 132 21.68 -1.27 -12.03
C GLN A 132 22.79 -1.01 -11.01
N ILE A 133 22.44 -0.66 -9.77
CA ILE A 133 23.41 -0.46 -8.67
C ILE A 133 24.15 -1.76 -8.37
N VAL A 134 23.43 -2.88 -8.22
CA VAL A 134 24.02 -4.21 -7.97
C VAL A 134 24.95 -4.63 -9.11
N ASN A 135 24.50 -4.48 -10.35
CA ASN A 135 25.31 -4.83 -11.53
C ASN A 135 26.55 -3.93 -11.67
N ALA A 136 26.44 -2.63 -11.38
CA ALA A 136 27.57 -1.71 -11.40
C ALA A 136 28.59 -2.04 -10.29
N ALA A 137 28.13 -2.45 -9.10
CA ALA A 137 29.00 -2.94 -8.03
C ALA A 137 29.68 -4.28 -8.36
N ALA A 138 29.01 -5.16 -9.11
CA ALA A 138 29.55 -6.46 -9.54
C ALA A 138 30.65 -6.35 -10.61
N THR A 139 30.62 -5.30 -11.45
CA THR A 139 31.74 -4.95 -12.35
C THR A 139 32.91 -4.36 -11.55
N ARG A 140 33.79 -5.22 -11.03
CA ARG A 140 35.08 -4.84 -10.45
C ARG A 140 35.87 -3.93 -11.39
N GLY A 141 35.82 -2.61 -11.15
CA GLY A 141 36.63 -1.61 -11.86
C GLY A 141 35.93 -0.31 -12.25
N GLY A 142 34.61 -0.18 -12.06
CA GLY A 142 33.90 1.08 -12.31
C GLY A 142 33.98 2.04 -11.11
N GLU A 143 34.28 3.31 -11.36
CA GLU A 143 34.20 4.37 -10.34
C GLU A 143 32.76 4.45 -9.80
N THR A 144 32.58 4.06 -8.53
CA THR A 144 31.30 4.21 -7.84
C THR A 144 31.27 5.56 -7.14
N ASN A 145 30.15 6.30 -7.25
CA ASN A 145 29.96 7.49 -6.43
C ASN A 145 29.58 7.09 -4.99
N ALA A 146 29.73 8.01 -4.04
CA ALA A 146 29.50 7.74 -2.62
C ALA A 146 28.08 7.23 -2.29
N ALA A 147 27.08 7.60 -3.10
CA ALA A 147 25.72 7.11 -2.95
C ALA A 147 25.61 5.62 -3.31
N THR A 148 26.23 5.18 -4.41
CA THR A 148 26.26 3.77 -4.83
C THR A 148 26.97 2.87 -3.81
N ALA A 149 28.09 3.34 -3.23
CA ALA A 149 28.83 2.59 -2.21
C ALA A 149 28.05 2.44 -0.89
N THR A 150 27.32 3.48 -0.48
CA THR A 150 26.50 3.47 0.74
C THR A 150 25.30 2.53 0.60
N VAL A 151 24.66 2.51 -0.58
CA VAL A 151 23.52 1.62 -0.85
C VAL A 151 24.00 0.16 -0.95
N ALA A 152 25.13 -0.13 -1.61
CA ALA A 152 25.68 -1.48 -1.69
C ALA A 152 25.98 -2.08 -0.30
N ALA A 153 26.49 -1.28 0.64
CA ALA A 153 26.78 -1.70 2.01
C ALA A 153 25.54 -1.91 2.89
N HIS A 154 24.38 -1.36 2.52
CA HIS A 154 23.12 -1.49 3.28
C HIS A 154 22.16 -2.53 2.67
N VAL A 155 22.27 -2.79 1.37
CA VAL A 155 21.37 -3.71 0.63
C VAL A 155 21.82 -5.17 0.72
N VAL A 156 23.13 -5.43 0.90
CA VAL A 156 23.67 -6.79 1.03
C VAL A 156 24.32 -6.91 2.41
N PRO A 157 23.66 -7.54 3.40
CA PRO A 157 24.34 -7.94 4.62
C PRO A 157 25.56 -8.81 4.26
N ASP A 158 26.69 -8.59 4.93
CA ASP A 158 27.94 -9.36 4.75
C ASP A 158 27.72 -10.88 4.98
N GLU A 159 26.60 -11.24 5.62
CA GLU A 159 26.19 -12.59 6.02
C GLU A 159 24.78 -12.97 5.49
N ALA A 160 24.31 -12.39 4.38
CA ALA A 160 23.04 -12.82 3.80
C ALA A 160 23.17 -14.24 3.23
N SER A 161 22.45 -15.19 3.83
CA SER A 161 22.35 -16.55 3.29
C SER A 161 21.59 -16.56 1.96
N ASP A 162 21.82 -17.58 1.12
CA ASP A 162 21.06 -17.75 -0.15
C ASP A 162 19.53 -17.79 0.06
N ALA A 163 19.07 -18.13 1.27
CA ALA A 163 17.66 -18.10 1.64
C ALA A 163 17.09 -16.69 1.90
N GLN A 164 17.96 -15.68 2.10
CA GLN A 164 17.60 -14.27 2.32
C GLN A 164 17.76 -13.42 1.05
N LEU A 165 18.37 -13.98 0.00
CA LEU A 165 18.46 -13.33 -1.30
C LEU A 165 17.14 -13.48 -2.05
N VAL A 166 16.58 -12.34 -2.48
CA VAL A 166 15.39 -12.32 -3.32
C VAL A 166 15.78 -12.81 -4.72
N ASP A 167 15.29 -13.98 -5.11
CA ASP A 167 15.59 -14.62 -6.41
C ASP A 167 14.95 -13.88 -7.61
N ALA A 168 13.81 -13.21 -7.39
CA ALA A 168 13.18 -12.38 -8.41
C ALA A 168 12.31 -11.28 -7.82
N VAL A 169 12.36 -10.10 -8.43
CA VAL A 169 11.43 -9.01 -8.15
C VAL A 169 10.48 -8.85 -9.32
N THR A 170 9.19 -9.08 -9.08
CA THR A 170 8.16 -8.79 -10.09
C THR A 170 7.92 -7.28 -10.16
N CYS A 171 7.82 -6.75 -11.37
CA CYS A 171 7.64 -5.32 -11.60
C CYS A 171 6.44 -5.09 -12.54
N PRO A 172 5.75 -3.94 -12.44
CA PRO A 172 4.71 -3.56 -13.38
C PRO A 172 5.19 -3.64 -14.84
N THR A 173 4.34 -4.16 -15.73
CA THR A 173 4.58 -4.07 -17.17
C THR A 173 4.38 -2.63 -17.65
N PRO A 174 5.03 -2.21 -18.76
CA PRO A 174 4.67 -0.97 -19.44
C PRO A 174 3.18 -0.93 -19.81
N LEU A 175 2.67 0.28 -20.08
CA LEU A 175 1.31 0.46 -20.60
C LEU A 175 1.11 -0.35 -21.87
N TYR A 176 -0.08 -0.94 -22.02
CA TYR A 176 -0.39 -1.82 -23.15
C TYR A 176 -0.41 -1.03 -24.47
N ASP A 177 -1.02 0.16 -24.45
CA ASP A 177 -0.99 1.10 -25.56
C ASP A 177 -0.77 2.52 -25.04
N SER A 178 0.48 2.98 -25.11
CA SER A 178 0.80 4.35 -24.73
C SER A 178 0.23 5.39 -25.71
N SER A 179 -0.04 5.04 -26.97
CA SER A 179 -0.42 5.99 -28.02
C SER A 179 -1.78 6.64 -27.79
N TYR A 180 -2.74 5.88 -27.24
CA TYR A 180 -4.08 6.38 -26.91
C TYR A 180 -4.07 7.28 -25.65
N THR A 181 -3.15 7.02 -24.73
CA THR A 181 -2.98 7.84 -23.52
C THR A 181 -2.53 9.27 -23.84
N TYR A 182 -1.75 9.47 -24.91
CA TYR A 182 -1.25 10.80 -25.31
C TYR A 182 -2.32 11.77 -25.83
N SER A 183 -3.50 11.29 -26.25
CA SER A 183 -4.60 12.16 -26.72
C SER A 183 -5.67 12.42 -25.65
N ALA A 184 -5.77 11.55 -24.66
CA ALA A 184 -6.78 11.59 -23.60
C ALA A 184 -6.12 11.55 -22.21
N GLY A 185 -5.52 12.67 -21.81
CA GLY A 185 -5.39 13.06 -20.40
C GLY A 185 -4.59 12.12 -19.48
N GLU A 186 -3.34 12.51 -19.20
CA GLU A 186 -2.48 11.88 -18.19
C GLU A 186 -2.53 12.59 -16.82
N GLU A 187 -3.51 13.47 -16.62
CA GLU A 187 -3.57 14.31 -15.43
C GLU A 187 -3.79 13.45 -14.18
N PRO A 188 -3.17 13.80 -13.04
CA PRO A 188 -3.18 12.96 -11.84
C PRO A 188 -4.57 12.48 -11.38
N ASN A 189 -5.60 13.31 -11.54
CA ASN A 189 -6.96 13.01 -11.07
C ASN A 189 -7.87 12.38 -12.14
N GLN A 190 -7.36 12.11 -13.34
CA GLN A 190 -8.12 11.42 -14.38
C GLN A 190 -8.04 9.91 -14.18
N PRO A 191 -9.07 9.15 -14.63
CA PRO A 191 -9.02 7.71 -14.58
C PRO A 191 -7.80 7.21 -15.36
N ALA A 192 -7.04 6.30 -14.74
CA ALA A 192 -5.96 5.63 -15.44
C ALA A 192 -6.57 4.76 -16.54
N VAL A 193 -6.03 4.85 -17.75
CA VAL A 193 -6.49 4.11 -18.93
C VAL A 193 -5.36 3.29 -19.54
N THR A 194 -5.69 2.43 -20.51
CA THR A 194 -4.72 1.64 -21.32
C THR A 194 -3.92 0.56 -20.56
N MET A 195 -4.49 0.04 -19.46
CA MET A 195 -3.97 -1.16 -18.80
C MET A 195 -4.76 -2.40 -19.20
N THR A 196 -4.12 -3.56 -19.16
CA THR A 196 -4.80 -4.84 -19.33
C THR A 196 -5.53 -5.22 -18.03
N PRO A 197 -6.56 -6.09 -18.10
CA PRO A 197 -7.19 -6.65 -16.90
C PRO A 197 -6.17 -7.35 -15.97
N PHE A 198 -5.13 -7.96 -16.55
CA PHE A 198 -4.04 -8.55 -15.77
C PHE A 198 -3.26 -7.50 -14.98
N ALA A 199 -2.92 -6.36 -15.60
CA ALA A 199 -2.22 -5.27 -14.91
C ALA A 199 -3.06 -4.67 -13.78
N ALA A 200 -4.37 -4.51 -14.00
CA ALA A 200 -5.30 -4.07 -12.95
C ALA A 200 -5.34 -5.04 -11.75
N ARG A 201 -5.32 -6.36 -12.00
CA ARG A 201 -5.21 -7.37 -10.93
C ARG A 201 -3.88 -7.29 -10.18
N GLN A 202 -2.76 -7.05 -10.88
CA GLN A 202 -1.46 -6.89 -10.21
C GLN A 202 -1.40 -5.60 -9.39
N TYR A 203 -2.03 -4.50 -9.86
CA TYR A 203 -2.18 -3.27 -9.09
C TYR A 203 -2.93 -3.52 -7.77
N ALA A 204 -4.10 -4.18 -7.84
CA ALA A 204 -4.87 -4.51 -6.63
C ALA A 204 -4.04 -5.39 -5.66
N LYS A 205 -3.36 -6.42 -6.19
CA LYS A 205 -2.46 -7.26 -5.39
C LYS A 205 -1.33 -6.48 -4.72
N TRP A 206 -0.71 -5.55 -5.44
CA TRP A 206 0.34 -4.68 -4.92
C TRP A 206 -0.21 -3.77 -3.81
N LEU A 207 -1.36 -3.13 -4.04
CA LEU A 207 -2.02 -2.27 -3.08
C LEU A 207 -2.33 -3.03 -1.78
N SER A 208 -2.81 -4.27 -1.90
CA SER A 208 -3.03 -5.14 -0.74
C SER A 208 -1.74 -5.45 0.02
N GLY A 209 -0.66 -5.72 -0.70
CA GLY A 209 0.63 -6.05 -0.11
C GLY A 209 1.26 -4.88 0.67
N ILE A 210 1.06 -3.64 0.23
CA ILE A 210 1.67 -2.46 0.86
C ILE A 210 0.82 -1.89 2.01
N THR A 211 -0.50 -2.02 1.95
CA THR A 211 -1.44 -1.49 2.96
C THR A 211 -1.76 -2.50 4.05
N GLY A 212 -1.67 -3.81 3.75
CA GLY A 212 -2.14 -4.87 4.63
C GLY A 212 -3.65 -5.10 4.58
N HIS A 213 -4.39 -4.40 3.72
CA HIS A 213 -5.82 -4.62 3.48
C HIS A 213 -6.04 -5.44 2.22
N GLU A 214 -7.18 -6.15 2.11
CA GLU A 214 -7.48 -6.94 0.91
C GLU A 214 -8.21 -6.09 -0.14
N TYR A 215 -7.50 -5.78 -1.22
CA TYR A 215 -8.05 -5.18 -2.44
C TYR A 215 -8.09 -6.19 -3.59
N ARG A 216 -9.17 -6.12 -4.37
CA ARG A 216 -9.38 -6.91 -5.57
C ARG A 216 -10.24 -6.15 -6.58
N LEU A 217 -10.31 -6.68 -7.80
CA LEU A 217 -11.31 -6.22 -8.75
C LEU A 217 -12.70 -6.73 -8.32
N PRO A 218 -13.76 -5.93 -8.52
CA PRO A 218 -15.12 -6.41 -8.37
C PRO A 218 -15.42 -7.50 -9.41
N THR A 219 -16.29 -8.41 -9.03
CA THR A 219 -16.96 -9.29 -10.00
C THR A 219 -17.99 -8.49 -10.79
N GLU A 220 -18.50 -9.05 -11.89
CA GLU A 220 -19.53 -8.39 -12.69
C GLU A 220 -20.80 -8.07 -11.87
N ALA A 221 -21.18 -8.93 -10.93
CA ALA A 221 -22.33 -8.69 -10.06
C ALA A 221 -22.08 -7.62 -8.97
N GLU A 222 -20.83 -7.24 -8.75
CA GLU A 222 -20.42 -6.23 -7.77
C GLU A 222 -20.18 -4.86 -8.40
N TRP A 223 -20.12 -4.79 -9.74
CA TRP A 223 -19.83 -3.58 -10.51
C TRP A 223 -21.13 -2.85 -10.86
#